data_AF-B0DE67-F1
#
_entry.id   AF-B0DE67-F1
#
_cell.length_a   1.000
_cell.length_b   1.000
_cell.length_c   1.000
_cell.angle_alpha   90.00
_cell.angle_beta   90.00
_cell.angle_gamma   90.00
#
_symmetry.space_group_name_H-M   'P 1'
#
loop_
_entity.id
_entity.type
_entity.pdbx_description
1 polymer ?
#
loop_
_entity_poly.entity_id
_entity_poly.type
_entity_poly.pdbx_seq_one_letter_code
_entity_poly.pdbx_strand_id
1 'polypeptide(L)'
;MIPRDAYPSSVYSFLNLRNFQFAIKYWLGYALEAKQYDTTSLTNPDTNEQIYRDALTHIQNIMQHQNNNNNKTDPILKLIFQRTLDFLQLRKKISGHVLQNRQGLNSPCKTCNNLPVEEQCIQTIYVDSSKVVDPSVIGCGVSLAPPEIQLEPLKNPHAKPGSQPKPILKPEDPCLKLVRIEPNLQIIERCGLQVFLMCDKTSEETLDFWVYNAFDKDTLCQLVDHHSKLSNVKKINRGKKFESYSMGKMMGHGSRAAMGGASGDSYTFYAGMEAITQEDINALFNSAEDSMVMSEIARLFHHPLYQELKEASAAGDRLGTSGATLYSCNNYTSPLHCDDDATRGLCAQYQLQAISKFFEYSFIFADYGLYFVSRTGSLWSFDGSKAHGTLLPSTSELTEEDRTIYPQIAGQPPIRISNGNHVTRNKKNQNAAIKYQAVRIHRDQIQQYYARRL
;
A
#
# COMPACT_ATOMS: atom_id res chain seq x y z
N MET A 1 -30.08 -1.09 -1.82
CA MET A 1 -29.68 -2.18 -0.91
C MET A 1 -28.29 -2.65 -1.31
N ILE A 2 -27.28 -2.52 -0.45
CA ILE A 2 -25.90 -3.00 -0.67
C ILE A 2 -25.67 -4.23 0.22
N PRO A 3 -25.26 -5.41 -0.30
CA PRO A 3 -25.18 -6.67 0.46
C PRO A 3 -23.94 -6.77 1.35
N ARG A 4 -23.75 -5.77 2.21
CA ARG A 4 -22.58 -5.57 3.06
C ARG A 4 -22.35 -6.65 4.12
N ASP A 5 -23.41 -7.27 4.66
CA ASP A 5 -23.29 -8.36 5.64
C ASP A 5 -22.69 -9.63 5.01
N ALA A 6 -23.14 -9.98 3.79
CA ALA A 6 -22.71 -11.19 3.09
C ALA A 6 -21.48 -10.96 2.21
N TYR A 7 -21.25 -9.71 1.78
CA TYR A 7 -20.16 -9.32 0.91
C TYR A 7 -19.66 -7.90 1.24
N PRO A 8 -18.73 -7.75 2.20
CA PRO A 8 -18.22 -6.46 2.66
C PRO A 8 -17.73 -5.52 1.56
N SER A 9 -16.97 -6.02 0.57
CA SER A 9 -16.49 -5.20 -0.57
C SER A 9 -17.58 -4.61 -1.46
N SER A 10 -18.85 -5.01 -1.29
CA SER A 10 -19.96 -4.36 -1.99
C SER A 10 -20.07 -2.86 -1.69
N VAL A 11 -19.54 -2.38 -0.55
CA VAL A 11 -19.49 -0.94 -0.22
C VAL A 11 -18.65 -0.13 -1.21
N TYR A 12 -17.74 -0.77 -1.94
CA TYR A 12 -16.89 -0.13 -2.95
C TYR A 12 -17.53 -0.01 -4.34
N SER A 13 -18.80 -0.39 -4.50
CA SER A 13 -19.48 -0.53 -5.81
C SER A 13 -19.40 0.72 -6.68
N PHE A 14 -19.28 1.89 -6.08
CA PHE A 14 -19.26 3.18 -6.79
C PHE A 14 -17.86 3.81 -6.89
N LEU A 15 -16.80 3.16 -6.43
CA LEU A 15 -15.44 3.73 -6.46
C LEU A 15 -14.83 3.83 -7.86
N ASN A 16 -15.21 2.92 -8.76
CA ASN A 16 -14.83 2.97 -10.18
C ASN A 16 -15.83 2.19 -11.05
N LEU A 17 -15.77 2.40 -12.36
CA LEU A 17 -16.63 1.71 -13.33
C LEU A 17 -16.54 0.18 -13.21
N ARG A 18 -15.34 -0.36 -12.96
CA ARG A 18 -15.13 -1.81 -12.86
C ARG A 18 -15.83 -2.40 -11.63
N ASN A 19 -15.88 -1.68 -10.52
CA ASN A 19 -16.61 -2.07 -9.31
C ASN A 19 -18.10 -1.98 -9.55
N PHE A 20 -18.55 -0.98 -10.30
CA PHE A 20 -19.94 -0.81 -10.66
C PHE A 20 -20.45 -1.92 -11.58
N GLN A 21 -19.69 -2.24 -12.65
CA GLN A 21 -19.96 -3.38 -13.53
C GLN A 21 -19.97 -4.71 -12.76
N PHE A 22 -19.06 -4.87 -11.78
CA PHE A 22 -19.07 -6.02 -10.89
C PHE A 22 -20.36 -6.03 -10.05
N ALA A 23 -20.74 -4.92 -9.44
CA ALA A 23 -21.96 -4.83 -8.65
C ALA A 23 -23.20 -5.20 -9.49
N ILE A 24 -23.34 -4.64 -10.69
CA ILE A 24 -24.39 -4.99 -11.66
C ILE A 24 -24.48 -6.50 -11.85
N LYS A 25 -23.35 -7.11 -12.24
CA LYS A 25 -23.27 -8.53 -12.58
C LYS A 25 -23.61 -9.45 -11.41
N TYR A 26 -23.21 -9.09 -10.19
CA TYR A 26 -23.24 -10.03 -9.06
C TYR A 26 -24.39 -9.81 -8.09
N TRP A 27 -24.93 -8.60 -7.96
CA TRP A 27 -26.02 -8.36 -7.00
C TRP A 27 -26.96 -7.21 -7.35
N LEU A 28 -26.48 -6.12 -7.94
CA LEU A 28 -27.28 -4.92 -8.20
C LEU A 28 -28.33 -5.17 -9.28
N GLY A 29 -27.97 -5.85 -10.38
CA GLY A 29 -28.94 -6.21 -11.44
C GLY A 29 -30.07 -7.07 -10.87
N TYR A 30 -29.73 -8.15 -10.16
CA TYR A 30 -30.72 -9.01 -9.50
C TYR A 30 -31.59 -8.28 -8.47
N ALA A 31 -31.01 -7.38 -7.68
CA ALA A 31 -31.76 -6.60 -6.70
C ALA A 31 -32.77 -5.65 -7.36
N LEU A 32 -32.44 -5.10 -8.53
CA LEU A 32 -33.32 -4.25 -9.32
C LEU A 32 -34.42 -5.07 -10.01
N GLU A 33 -34.09 -6.22 -10.59
CA GLU A 33 -35.06 -7.17 -11.17
C GLU A 33 -36.07 -7.67 -10.14
N ALA A 34 -35.62 -7.99 -8.93
CA ALA A 34 -36.49 -8.39 -7.83
C ALA A 34 -37.46 -7.28 -7.40
N LYS A 35 -37.15 -6.02 -7.73
CA LYS A 35 -38.01 -4.84 -7.55
C LYS A 35 -38.78 -4.47 -8.84
N GLN A 36 -38.76 -5.36 -9.84
CA GLN A 36 -39.46 -5.21 -11.13
C GLN A 36 -38.96 -4.03 -11.99
N TYR A 37 -37.72 -3.60 -11.81
CA TYR A 37 -37.08 -2.65 -12.73
C TYR A 37 -36.56 -3.37 -13.99
N ASP A 38 -36.63 -2.70 -15.14
CA ASP A 38 -35.97 -3.15 -16.36
C ASP A 38 -34.45 -2.96 -16.26
N THR A 39 -33.72 -4.06 -16.27
CA THR A 39 -32.25 -4.11 -16.16
C THR A 39 -31.56 -4.39 -17.49
N THR A 40 -32.29 -4.44 -18.60
CA THR A 40 -31.73 -4.76 -19.93
C THR A 40 -30.57 -3.84 -20.29
N SER A 41 -30.69 -2.54 -19.97
CA SER A 41 -29.65 -1.53 -20.17
C SER A 41 -28.39 -1.73 -19.32
N LEU A 42 -28.45 -2.47 -18.20
CA LEU A 42 -27.28 -2.77 -17.35
C LEU A 42 -26.42 -3.92 -17.90
N THR A 43 -26.97 -4.70 -18.82
CA THR A 43 -26.24 -5.83 -19.44
C THR A 43 -25.28 -5.39 -20.56
N ASN A 44 -25.44 -4.16 -21.08
CA ASN A 44 -24.57 -3.60 -22.10
C ASN A 44 -23.39 -2.83 -21.45
N PRO A 45 -22.12 -3.19 -21.74
CA PRO A 45 -20.95 -2.47 -21.24
C PRO A 45 -20.91 -0.98 -21.59
N ASP A 46 -21.42 -0.59 -22.76
CA ASP A 46 -21.33 0.79 -23.27
C ASP A 46 -22.25 1.74 -22.50
N THR A 47 -23.44 1.25 -22.11
CA THR A 47 -24.39 2.00 -21.27
C THR A 47 -23.94 2.05 -19.82
N ASN A 48 -23.20 1.05 -19.34
CA ASN A 48 -22.72 1.00 -17.96
C ASN A 48 -21.83 2.19 -17.58
N GLU A 49 -21.04 2.71 -18.52
CA GLU A 49 -20.22 3.91 -18.25
C GLU A 49 -21.08 5.14 -18.03
N GLN A 50 -22.08 5.37 -18.88
CA GLN A 50 -22.99 6.51 -18.74
C GLN A 50 -23.81 6.38 -17.43
N ILE A 51 -24.38 5.21 -17.17
CA ILE A 51 -25.15 4.94 -15.95
C ILE A 51 -24.29 5.15 -14.70
N TYR A 52 -23.03 4.74 -14.72
CA TYR A 52 -22.10 4.99 -13.62
C TYR A 52 -21.88 6.48 -13.38
N ARG A 53 -21.67 7.27 -14.44
CA ARG A 53 -21.50 8.74 -14.33
C ARG A 53 -22.78 9.41 -13.81
N ASP A 54 -23.94 8.98 -14.28
CA ASP A 54 -25.24 9.49 -13.84
C ASP A 54 -25.49 9.14 -12.37
N ALA A 55 -25.15 7.91 -11.95
CA ALA A 55 -25.23 7.49 -10.56
C ALA A 55 -24.34 8.35 -9.65
N LEU A 56 -23.10 8.64 -10.06
CA LEU A 56 -22.21 9.53 -9.29
C LEU A 56 -22.77 10.95 -9.19
N THR A 57 -23.33 11.47 -10.27
CA THR A 57 -23.96 12.80 -10.29
C THR A 57 -25.16 12.84 -9.34
N HIS A 58 -25.98 11.78 -9.34
CA HIS A 58 -27.11 11.66 -8.44
C HIS A 58 -26.67 11.56 -6.97
N ILE A 59 -25.62 10.77 -6.68
CA ILE A 59 -25.01 10.70 -5.35
C ILE A 59 -24.56 12.09 -4.89
N GLN A 60 -23.87 12.86 -5.74
CA GLN A 60 -23.45 14.23 -5.41
C GLN A 60 -24.65 15.13 -5.07
N ASN A 61 -25.72 15.08 -5.89
CA ASN A 61 -26.92 15.88 -5.65
C ASN A 61 -27.62 15.49 -4.33
N ILE A 62 -27.71 14.19 -4.03
CA ILE A 62 -28.22 13.70 -2.73
C ILE A 62 -27.39 14.27 -1.58
N MET A 63 -26.07 14.32 -1.73
CA MET A 63 -25.16 14.82 -0.69
C MET A 63 -25.18 16.34 -0.53
N GLN A 64 -25.47 17.10 -1.58
CA GLN A 64 -25.53 18.57 -1.54
C GLN A 64 -26.86 19.12 -1.00
N HIS A 65 -28.00 18.47 -1.29
CA HIS A 65 -29.33 18.97 -0.89
C HIS A 65 -29.80 18.48 0.49
N GLN A 66 -28.87 18.04 1.35
CA GLN A 66 -29.19 17.41 2.64
C GLN A 66 -29.78 18.34 3.68
N ASN A 67 -29.47 19.63 3.64
CA ASN A 67 -30.01 20.60 4.59
C ASN A 67 -31.44 21.06 4.25
N ASN A 68 -31.92 20.79 3.03
CA ASN A 68 -33.20 21.31 2.54
C ASN A 68 -34.32 20.27 2.49
N ASN A 69 -34.00 18.98 2.56
CA ASN A 69 -35.00 17.91 2.45
C ASN A 69 -35.05 17.10 3.74
N ASN A 70 -36.27 16.80 4.21
CA ASN A 70 -36.62 15.78 5.23
C ASN A 70 -36.24 14.34 4.78
N ASN A 71 -35.18 14.18 3.99
CA ASN A 71 -34.75 12.91 3.43
C ASN A 71 -34.19 12.03 4.55
N LYS A 72 -34.99 11.05 4.95
CA LYS A 72 -34.62 9.89 5.77
C LYS A 72 -33.69 8.94 4.98
N THR A 73 -32.61 9.46 4.42
CA THR A 73 -31.60 8.61 3.79
C THR A 73 -30.95 7.78 4.89
N ASP A 74 -30.90 6.46 4.67
CA ASP A 74 -30.26 5.53 5.59
C ASP A 74 -28.82 6.00 5.94
N PRO A 75 -28.46 6.08 7.24
CA PRO A 75 -27.15 6.58 7.67
C PRO A 75 -25.96 5.82 7.08
N ILE A 76 -26.10 4.52 6.86
CA ILE A 76 -25.04 3.68 6.29
C ILE A 76 -24.86 4.01 4.80
N LEU A 77 -25.95 4.13 4.04
CA LEU A 77 -25.86 4.57 2.64
C LEU A 77 -25.27 5.97 2.52
N LYS A 78 -25.64 6.89 3.41
CA LYS A 78 -25.05 8.23 3.47
C LYS A 78 -23.55 8.18 3.68
N LEU A 79 -23.07 7.35 4.60
CA LEU A 79 -21.64 7.16 4.85
C LEU A 79 -20.92 6.61 3.59
N ILE A 80 -21.45 5.56 2.97
CA ILE A 80 -20.86 4.95 1.76
C ILE A 80 -20.78 5.97 0.62
N PHE A 81 -21.82 6.77 0.43
CA PHE A 81 -21.86 7.83 -0.58
C PHE A 81 -20.86 8.93 -0.31
N GLN A 82 -20.78 9.44 0.92
CA GLN A 82 -19.80 10.45 1.31
C GLN A 82 -18.37 9.93 1.06
N ARG A 83 -18.04 8.73 1.58
CA ARG A 83 -16.72 8.13 1.41
C ARG A 83 -16.39 7.86 -0.06
N THR A 84 -17.38 7.54 -0.90
CA THR A 84 -17.17 7.41 -2.35
C THR A 84 -16.76 8.74 -2.98
N LEU A 85 -17.42 9.85 -2.63
CA LEU A 85 -17.06 11.17 -3.14
C LEU A 85 -15.70 11.63 -2.64
N ASP A 86 -15.41 11.42 -1.36
CA ASP A 86 -14.13 11.74 -0.72
C ASP A 86 -12.98 10.97 -1.41
N PHE A 87 -13.18 9.68 -1.70
CA PHE A 87 -12.22 8.86 -2.42
C PHE A 87 -11.89 9.43 -3.82
N LEU A 88 -12.93 9.84 -4.57
CA LEU A 88 -12.75 10.44 -5.90
C LEU A 88 -12.03 11.78 -5.83
N GLN A 89 -12.31 12.59 -4.81
CA GLN A 89 -11.63 13.86 -4.57
C GLN A 89 -10.17 13.66 -4.16
N LEU A 90 -9.90 12.72 -3.25
CA LEU A 90 -8.55 12.38 -2.79
C LEU A 90 -7.66 11.97 -3.97
N ARG A 91 -8.18 11.11 -4.87
CA ARG A 91 -7.44 10.71 -6.08
C ARG A 91 -7.03 11.90 -6.95
N LYS A 92 -7.92 12.88 -7.12
CA LYS A 92 -7.61 14.12 -7.86
C LYS A 92 -6.57 14.96 -7.12
N LYS A 93 -6.67 15.05 -5.79
CA LYS A 93 -5.71 15.79 -4.94
C LYS A 93 -4.29 15.24 -5.09
N ILE A 94 -4.11 13.92 -5.09
CA ILE A 94 -2.82 13.25 -5.32
C ILE A 94 -2.21 13.66 -6.66
N SER A 95 -2.99 13.57 -7.74
CA SER A 95 -2.53 13.99 -9.07
C SER A 95 -2.16 15.48 -9.08
N GLY A 96 -2.94 16.33 -8.41
CA GLY A 96 -2.66 17.76 -8.27
C GLY A 96 -1.34 18.05 -7.56
N HIS A 97 -1.08 17.39 -6.42
CA HIS A 97 0.19 17.51 -5.67
C HIS A 97 1.39 17.11 -6.53
N VAL A 98 1.34 15.91 -7.14
CA VAL A 98 2.44 15.39 -7.95
C VAL A 98 2.72 16.25 -9.19
N LEU A 99 1.67 16.82 -9.80
CA LEU A 99 1.77 17.59 -11.04
C LEU A 99 1.82 19.12 -10.82
N GLN A 100 1.89 19.62 -9.59
CA GLN A 100 1.74 21.06 -9.29
C GLN A 100 2.65 21.98 -10.12
N ASN A 101 3.86 21.52 -10.47
CA ASN A 101 4.85 22.27 -11.25
C ASN A 101 5.00 21.77 -12.70
N ARG A 102 3.99 21.05 -13.22
CA ARG A 102 4.02 20.37 -14.53
C ARG A 102 2.68 20.53 -15.24
N GLN A 103 2.69 20.51 -16.58
CA GLN A 103 1.43 20.43 -17.35
C GLN A 103 0.91 18.99 -17.42
N GLY A 104 1.82 18.02 -17.44
CA GLY A 104 1.53 16.60 -17.36
C GLY A 104 2.77 15.83 -16.94
N LEU A 105 2.66 14.51 -16.87
CA LEU A 105 3.73 13.64 -16.38
C LEU A 105 5.03 13.77 -17.19
N ASN A 106 4.90 13.75 -18.52
CA ASN A 106 6.03 13.81 -19.46
C ASN A 106 6.52 15.24 -19.69
N SER A 107 5.92 16.23 -19.04
CA SER A 107 6.34 17.62 -19.15
C SER A 107 7.51 17.89 -18.19
N PRO A 108 8.53 18.65 -18.64
CA PRO A 108 9.57 19.15 -17.74
C PRO A 108 8.97 19.96 -16.58
N CYS A 109 9.62 19.91 -15.43
CA CYS A 109 9.22 20.72 -14.29
C CYS A 109 9.49 22.20 -14.55
N LYS A 110 8.47 23.05 -14.39
CA LYS A 110 8.56 24.49 -14.65
C LYS A 110 9.58 25.22 -13.78
N THR A 111 9.97 24.64 -12.64
CA THR A 111 10.87 25.29 -11.66
C THR A 111 12.32 24.81 -11.74
N CYS A 112 12.59 23.64 -12.33
CA CYS A 112 13.95 23.07 -12.36
C CYS A 112 14.41 22.55 -13.72
N ASN A 113 13.59 22.63 -14.79
CA ASN A 113 13.97 22.11 -16.11
C ASN A 113 15.25 22.74 -16.69
N ASN A 114 15.57 23.97 -16.31
CA ASN A 114 16.76 24.68 -16.76
C ASN A 114 17.98 24.47 -15.85
N LEU A 115 17.84 23.67 -14.78
CA LEU A 115 18.93 23.36 -13.86
C LEU A 115 19.67 22.08 -14.30
N PRO A 116 20.91 21.88 -13.83
CA PRO A 116 21.64 20.62 -14.02
C PRO A 116 20.83 19.40 -13.59
N VAL A 117 21.10 18.23 -14.17
CA VAL A 117 20.31 16.99 -13.95
C VAL A 117 20.28 16.59 -12.46
N GLU A 118 21.37 16.80 -11.75
CA GLU A 118 21.53 16.59 -10.31
C GLU A 118 20.67 17.53 -9.44
N GLU A 119 20.16 18.61 -10.02
CA GLU A 119 19.26 19.59 -9.41
C GLU A 119 17.81 19.48 -9.94
N GLN A 120 17.53 18.52 -10.83
CA GLN A 120 16.17 18.28 -11.29
C GLN A 120 15.37 17.44 -10.30
N CYS A 121 14.06 17.70 -10.19
CA CYS A 121 13.20 16.96 -9.27
C CYS A 121 12.85 15.53 -9.72
N ILE A 122 13.13 15.17 -10.97
CA ILE A 122 13.14 13.77 -11.40
C ILE A 122 14.54 13.47 -11.89
N GLN A 123 15.13 12.43 -11.34
CA GLN A 123 16.50 12.04 -11.60
C GLN A 123 16.52 10.56 -11.94
N THR A 124 17.35 10.17 -12.91
CA THR A 124 17.53 8.77 -13.29
C THR A 124 18.78 8.22 -12.65
N ILE A 125 18.66 7.08 -11.97
CA ILE A 125 19.78 6.29 -11.49
C ILE A 125 19.84 5.02 -12.33
N TYR A 126 20.97 4.80 -12.98
CA TYR A 126 21.19 3.57 -13.74
C TYR A 126 21.77 2.47 -12.85
N VAL A 127 21.09 1.33 -12.81
CA VAL A 127 21.46 0.14 -12.03
C VAL A 127 21.73 -1.05 -12.95
N ASP A 128 22.57 -1.98 -12.50
CA ASP A 128 22.80 -3.23 -13.24
C ASP A 128 21.83 -4.29 -12.71
N SER A 129 20.73 -4.55 -13.43
CA SER A 129 19.71 -5.50 -12.96
C SER A 129 20.15 -6.97 -13.04
N SER A 130 21.26 -7.25 -13.75
CA SER A 130 21.88 -8.57 -13.83
C SER A 130 22.70 -8.92 -12.60
N LYS A 131 23.12 -7.90 -11.83
CA LYS A 131 23.81 -8.09 -10.57
C LYS A 131 22.86 -8.72 -9.55
N VAL A 132 23.34 -9.76 -8.89
CA VAL A 132 22.66 -10.42 -7.77
C VAL A 132 23.66 -10.51 -6.63
N VAL A 133 23.22 -10.18 -5.41
CA VAL A 133 24.09 -10.32 -4.23
C VAL A 133 24.38 -11.79 -3.94
N ASP A 134 25.49 -12.05 -3.24
CA ASP A 134 25.84 -13.40 -2.81
C ASP A 134 24.71 -13.99 -1.94
N PRO A 135 24.13 -15.16 -2.28
CA PRO A 135 23.04 -15.77 -1.51
C PRO A 135 23.36 -15.98 -0.02
N SER A 136 24.63 -16.04 0.36
CA SER A 136 25.07 -16.15 1.76
C SER A 136 24.68 -14.95 2.63
N VAL A 137 24.45 -13.77 2.03
CA VAL A 137 24.03 -12.55 2.75
C VAL A 137 22.54 -12.58 3.12
N ILE A 138 21.76 -13.49 2.52
CA ILE A 138 20.35 -13.64 2.85
C ILE A 138 20.19 -14.09 4.31
N GLY A 139 19.33 -13.39 5.04
CA GLY A 139 19.12 -13.52 6.47
C GLY A 139 20.03 -12.65 7.34
N CYS A 140 21.07 -12.01 6.78
CA CYS A 140 21.90 -11.05 7.51
C CYS A 140 21.12 -9.77 7.83
N GLY A 141 21.40 -9.20 9.01
CA GLY A 141 21.01 -7.83 9.31
C GLY A 141 21.93 -6.85 8.59
N VAL A 142 21.49 -5.61 8.41
CA VAL A 142 22.36 -4.52 7.92
C VAL A 142 22.15 -3.31 8.81
N SER A 143 23.23 -2.74 9.35
CA SER A 143 23.15 -1.55 10.22
C SER A 143 24.40 -0.69 10.11
N LEU A 144 24.23 0.60 10.36
CA LEU A 144 25.34 1.54 10.57
C LEU A 144 25.67 1.75 12.05
N ALA A 145 24.87 1.17 12.95
CA ALA A 145 25.14 1.22 14.38
C ALA A 145 26.43 0.44 14.70
N PRO A 146 27.29 0.96 15.59
CA PRO A 146 28.48 0.23 16.05
C PRO A 146 28.07 -0.99 16.89
N PRO A 147 28.91 -2.05 16.94
CA PRO A 147 28.53 -3.36 17.47
C PRO A 147 27.93 -3.36 18.87
N GLU A 148 28.34 -2.42 19.72
CA GLU A 148 27.93 -2.32 21.13
C GLU A 148 26.47 -1.93 21.30
N ILE A 149 25.87 -1.33 20.27
CA ILE A 149 24.47 -0.88 20.26
C ILE A 149 23.69 -1.44 19.08
N GLN A 150 24.16 -2.54 18.48
CA GLN A 150 23.40 -3.28 17.49
C GLN A 150 22.29 -4.10 18.15
N LEU A 151 21.28 -4.47 17.36
CA LEU A 151 20.24 -5.37 17.82
C LEU A 151 20.79 -6.77 18.01
N GLU A 152 20.40 -7.39 19.12
CA GLU A 152 20.60 -8.80 19.31
C GLU A 152 19.66 -9.59 18.39
N PRO A 153 20.14 -10.68 17.76
CA PRO A 153 19.29 -11.55 16.98
C PRO A 153 18.22 -12.19 17.87
N LEU A 154 16.98 -12.21 17.38
CA LEU A 154 15.86 -12.87 18.02
C LEU A 154 16.15 -14.38 18.20
N LYS A 155 15.84 -14.88 19.40
CA LYS A 155 15.98 -16.30 19.71
C LYS A 155 14.88 -17.07 19.00
N ASN A 156 15.25 -17.94 18.06
CA ASN A 156 14.30 -18.84 17.42
C ASN A 156 14.16 -20.15 18.24
N PRO A 157 12.98 -20.41 18.84
CA PRO A 157 12.74 -21.64 19.61
C PRO A 157 12.70 -22.91 18.75
N HIS A 158 12.59 -22.77 17.43
CA HIS A 158 12.58 -23.86 16.45
C HIS A 158 13.90 -23.96 15.65
N ALA A 159 14.93 -23.20 16.04
CA ALA A 159 16.23 -23.27 15.42
C ALA A 159 16.83 -24.66 15.58
N LYS A 160 17.55 -25.15 14.57
CA LYS A 160 18.29 -26.41 14.71
C LYS A 160 19.38 -26.21 15.77
N PRO A 161 19.60 -27.19 16.68
CA PRO A 161 20.69 -27.11 17.64
C PRO A 161 22.02 -26.80 16.95
N GLY A 162 22.72 -25.74 17.40
CA GLY A 162 23.99 -25.28 16.83
C GLY A 162 23.90 -24.28 15.67
N SER A 163 22.71 -23.89 15.21
CA SER A 163 22.60 -22.80 14.22
C SER A 163 22.91 -21.46 14.86
N GLN A 164 23.99 -20.81 14.42
CA GLN A 164 24.33 -19.45 14.82
C GLN A 164 23.45 -18.44 14.05
N PRO A 165 23.05 -17.33 14.68
CA PRO A 165 22.38 -16.24 13.98
C PRO A 165 23.31 -15.66 12.91
N LYS A 166 22.73 -15.27 11.77
CA LYS A 166 23.45 -14.56 10.71
C LYS A 166 24.03 -13.25 11.25
N PRO A 167 25.18 -12.76 10.75
CA PRO A 167 25.77 -11.51 11.25
C PRO A 167 24.95 -10.27 10.85
N ILE A 168 25.30 -9.14 11.46
CA ILE A 168 24.92 -7.80 11.00
C ILE A 168 26.08 -7.26 10.15
N LEU A 169 25.76 -6.87 8.91
CA LEU A 169 26.67 -6.31 7.93
C LEU A 169 26.61 -4.78 7.95
N LYS A 170 27.66 -4.14 7.43
CA LYS A 170 27.65 -2.72 7.08
C LYS A 170 27.27 -2.54 5.61
N PRO A 171 26.60 -1.44 5.23
CA PRO A 171 26.27 -1.18 3.82
C PRO A 171 27.49 -1.22 2.88
N GLU A 172 28.64 -0.77 3.36
CA GLU A 172 29.88 -0.67 2.60
C GLU A 172 30.66 -1.99 2.53
N ASP A 173 30.20 -3.05 3.23
CA ASP A 173 30.89 -4.33 3.24
C ASP A 173 31.09 -4.85 1.80
N PRO A 174 32.23 -5.50 1.49
CA PRO A 174 32.55 -5.92 0.12
C PRO A 174 31.52 -6.86 -0.52
N CYS A 175 30.71 -7.55 0.28
CA CYS A 175 29.64 -8.43 -0.19
C CYS A 175 28.36 -7.67 -0.61
N LEU A 176 28.17 -6.42 -0.15
CA LEU A 176 27.01 -5.59 -0.46
C LEU A 176 27.37 -4.41 -1.37
N LYS A 177 28.42 -3.64 -1.02
CA LYS A 177 28.87 -2.43 -1.73
C LYS A 177 27.73 -1.46 -2.04
N LEU A 178 26.89 -1.18 -1.04
CA LEU A 178 25.72 -0.33 -1.24
C LEU A 178 26.12 1.14 -1.32
N VAL A 179 25.55 1.86 -2.29
CA VAL A 179 25.66 3.31 -2.40
C VAL A 179 24.46 3.95 -1.71
N ARG A 180 24.74 4.95 -0.87
CA ARG A 180 23.72 5.74 -0.16
C ARG A 180 23.08 6.76 -1.10
N ILE A 181 21.75 6.82 -1.10
CA ILE A 181 20.97 7.87 -1.76
C ILE A 181 20.18 8.66 -0.70
N GLU A 182 20.46 9.96 -0.61
CA GLU A 182 19.80 10.89 0.29
C GLU A 182 18.94 11.90 -0.48
N PRO A 183 17.88 12.45 0.14
CA PRO A 183 17.11 13.51 -0.46
C PRO A 183 17.88 14.84 -0.44
N ASN A 184 17.78 15.59 -1.54
CA ASN A 184 18.18 16.98 -1.58
C ASN A 184 16.98 17.86 -1.16
N LEU A 185 17.08 18.43 0.04
CA LEU A 185 16.01 19.24 0.62
C LEU A 185 15.69 20.50 -0.19
N GLN A 186 16.68 21.08 -0.89
CA GLN A 186 16.47 22.26 -1.73
C GLN A 186 15.63 21.93 -2.96
N ILE A 187 15.79 20.74 -3.53
CA ILE A 187 14.95 20.24 -4.63
C ILE A 187 13.51 20.08 -4.14
N ILE A 188 13.31 19.49 -2.96
CA ILE A 188 11.97 19.29 -2.38
C ILE A 188 11.32 20.64 -2.07
N GLU A 189 12.04 21.60 -1.50
CA GLU A 189 11.52 22.94 -1.22
C GLU A 189 11.12 23.69 -2.50
N ARG A 190 11.96 23.63 -3.53
CA ARG A 190 11.73 24.30 -4.83
C ARG A 190 10.62 23.66 -5.66
N CYS A 191 10.59 22.34 -5.73
CA CYS A 191 9.74 21.59 -6.67
C CYS A 191 8.54 20.93 -5.98
N GLY A 192 8.57 20.84 -4.65
CA GLY A 192 7.62 20.17 -3.79
C GLY A 192 7.83 18.67 -3.63
N LEU A 193 8.69 18.05 -4.43
CA LEU A 193 9.03 16.63 -4.33
C LEU A 193 10.36 16.36 -5.02
N GLN A 194 10.93 15.19 -4.75
CA GLN A 194 12.10 14.67 -5.46
C GLN A 194 11.85 13.19 -5.79
N VAL A 195 12.15 12.80 -7.04
CA VAL A 195 11.95 11.45 -7.55
C VAL A 195 13.25 10.91 -8.08
N PHE A 196 13.53 9.66 -7.75
CA PHE A 196 14.56 8.87 -8.38
C PHE A 196 13.89 7.74 -9.16
N LEU A 197 14.13 7.68 -10.47
CA LEU A 197 13.75 6.57 -11.33
C LEU A 197 14.97 5.65 -11.44
N MET A 198 14.83 4.39 -11.06
CA MET A 198 15.86 3.38 -11.18
C MET A 198 15.68 2.67 -12.52
N CYS A 199 16.60 2.88 -13.45
CA CYS A 199 16.56 2.28 -14.78
C CYS A 199 17.66 1.23 -14.94
N ASP A 200 17.37 0.17 -15.69
CA ASP A 200 18.40 -0.79 -16.06
C ASP A 200 19.46 -0.14 -16.97
N LYS A 201 20.73 -0.43 -16.73
CA LYS A 201 21.86 0.09 -17.51
C LYS A 201 21.87 -0.38 -18.97
N THR A 202 21.31 -1.55 -19.25
CA THR A 202 21.39 -2.19 -20.57
C THR A 202 20.12 -1.94 -21.39
N SER A 203 18.94 -2.15 -20.81
CA SER A 203 17.67 -1.96 -21.51
C SER A 203 17.11 -0.52 -21.41
N GLU A 204 17.64 0.28 -20.49
CA GLU A 204 17.12 1.61 -20.10
C GLU A 204 15.67 1.58 -19.56
N GLU A 205 15.10 0.39 -19.33
CA GLU A 205 13.77 0.22 -18.77
C GLU A 205 13.75 0.71 -17.32
N THR A 206 12.73 1.49 -16.95
CA THR A 206 12.46 1.81 -15.55
C THR A 206 12.05 0.54 -14.80
N LEU A 207 12.85 0.17 -13.81
CA LEU A 207 12.63 -0.99 -12.95
C LEU A 207 11.78 -0.62 -11.73
N ASP A 208 12.18 0.47 -11.06
CA ASP A 208 11.58 0.91 -9.82
C ASP A 208 11.71 2.43 -9.66
N PHE A 209 11.06 2.99 -8.64
CA PHE A 209 11.18 4.41 -8.32
C PHE A 209 11.16 4.67 -6.82
N TRP A 210 11.66 5.86 -6.44
CA TRP A 210 11.58 6.42 -5.10
C TRP A 210 11.07 7.86 -5.17
N VAL A 211 10.10 8.23 -4.33
CA VAL A 211 9.55 9.59 -4.21
C VAL A 211 9.72 10.08 -2.78
N TYR A 212 10.38 11.22 -2.63
CA TYR A 212 10.38 12.01 -1.40
C TYR A 212 9.28 13.08 -1.46
N ASN A 213 8.65 13.33 -0.30
CA ASN A 213 7.48 14.21 -0.18
C ASN A 213 6.33 13.82 -1.13
N ALA A 214 6.04 12.53 -1.16
CA ALA A 214 5.09 11.91 -2.08
C ALA A 214 3.63 12.36 -1.86
N PHE A 215 3.32 12.89 -0.68
CA PHE A 215 1.98 13.29 -0.27
C PHE A 215 1.98 14.75 0.18
N ASP A 216 0.90 15.48 -0.11
CA ASP A 216 0.66 16.77 0.54
C ASP A 216 0.37 16.59 2.03
N LYS A 217 0.48 17.67 2.80
CA LYS A 217 0.39 17.64 4.26
C LYS A 217 -0.91 17.02 4.77
N ASP A 218 -2.08 17.40 4.24
CA ASP A 218 -3.34 16.88 4.78
C ASP A 218 -3.53 15.42 4.40
N THR A 219 -3.11 15.03 3.18
CA THR A 219 -3.16 13.63 2.77
C THR A 219 -2.25 12.78 3.65
N LEU A 220 -1.03 13.25 3.96
CA LEU A 220 -0.15 12.56 4.89
C LEU A 220 -0.78 12.42 6.28
N CYS A 221 -1.37 13.48 6.83
CA CYS A 221 -2.09 13.43 8.11
C CYS A 221 -3.23 12.40 8.08
N GLN A 222 -4.00 12.35 6.99
CA GLN A 222 -5.06 11.37 6.80
C GLN A 222 -4.51 9.93 6.76
N LEU A 223 -3.43 9.66 6.02
CA LEU A 223 -2.77 8.35 5.97
C LEU A 223 -2.24 7.91 7.34
N VAL A 224 -1.69 8.84 8.12
CA VAL A 224 -1.24 8.58 9.50
C VAL A 224 -2.43 8.22 10.40
N ASP A 225 -3.53 8.96 10.32
CA ASP A 225 -4.75 8.68 11.07
C ASP A 225 -5.33 7.30 10.69
N HIS A 226 -5.43 7.00 9.39
CA HIS A 226 -5.84 5.68 8.91
C HIS A 226 -4.96 4.57 9.47
N HIS A 227 -3.64 4.70 9.35
CA HIS A 227 -2.69 3.72 9.86
C HIS A 227 -2.88 3.45 11.36
N SER A 228 -3.11 4.51 12.15
CA SER A 228 -3.36 4.37 13.59
C SER A 228 -4.66 3.61 13.88
N LYS A 229 -5.73 3.88 13.15
CA LYS A 229 -7.06 3.25 13.31
C LYS A 229 -7.07 1.80 12.84
N LEU A 230 -6.29 1.48 11.80
CA LEU A 230 -6.16 0.15 11.22
C LEU A 230 -5.24 -0.78 12.04
N SER A 231 -4.56 -0.26 13.05
CA SER A 231 -3.61 -1.03 13.89
C SER A 231 -4.26 -2.10 14.81
N ASN A 232 -5.59 -2.19 14.81
CA ASN A 232 -6.35 -3.16 15.60
C ASN A 232 -6.56 -4.53 14.92
N VAL A 233 -6.10 -4.70 13.67
CA VAL A 233 -6.22 -5.97 12.94
C VAL A 233 -5.18 -6.99 13.44
N LYS A 234 -5.56 -8.28 13.45
CA LYS A 234 -4.69 -9.37 13.90
C LYS A 234 -3.35 -9.35 13.14
N LYS A 235 -2.26 -9.31 13.89
CA LYS A 235 -0.89 -9.34 13.37
C LYS A 235 -0.63 -10.62 12.57
N ILE A 236 0.23 -10.51 11.55
CA ILE A 236 0.67 -11.66 10.76
C ILE A 236 1.91 -12.28 11.40
N ASN A 237 1.88 -13.60 11.62
CA ASN A 237 3.05 -14.38 12.01
C ASN A 237 3.91 -14.67 10.78
N ARG A 238 5.20 -14.36 10.84
CA ARG A 238 6.13 -14.51 9.71
C ARG A 238 6.80 -15.88 9.68
N GLY A 239 7.18 -16.32 8.49
CA GLY A 239 7.89 -17.59 8.26
C GLY A 239 9.38 -17.53 8.61
N LYS A 240 10.09 -18.65 8.42
CA LYS A 240 11.44 -18.88 8.94
C LYS A 240 12.53 -17.87 8.48
N LYS A 241 12.34 -17.23 7.32
CA LYS A 241 13.30 -16.26 6.76
C LYS A 241 13.41 -14.95 7.57
N PHE A 242 12.47 -14.67 8.46
CA PHE A 242 12.41 -13.45 9.27
C PHE A 242 12.85 -13.66 10.73
N GLU A 243 13.41 -14.82 11.06
CA GLU A 243 13.58 -15.30 12.43
C GLU A 243 14.59 -14.54 13.29
N SER A 244 15.58 -13.85 12.70
CA SER A 244 16.70 -13.26 13.47
C SER A 244 16.60 -11.76 13.69
N TYR A 245 16.21 -10.96 12.68
CA TYR A 245 16.29 -9.49 12.76
C TYR A 245 14.98 -8.76 12.40
N SER A 246 13.85 -9.47 12.37
CA SER A 246 12.57 -8.83 12.11
C SER A 246 11.97 -8.26 13.38
N MET A 247 11.84 -6.94 13.45
CA MET A 247 11.17 -6.25 14.55
C MET A 247 9.84 -5.64 14.11
N GLY A 248 9.09 -5.14 15.08
CA GLY A 248 7.84 -4.43 14.83
C GLY A 248 6.67 -5.34 14.53
N LYS A 249 5.65 -4.75 13.90
CA LYS A 249 4.38 -5.41 13.58
C LYS A 249 4.01 -5.15 12.14
N MET A 250 3.39 -6.14 11.51
CA MET A 250 2.76 -6.03 10.20
C MET A 250 1.35 -6.58 10.29
N MET A 251 0.38 -5.80 9.83
CA MET A 251 -1.05 -6.08 9.90
C MET A 251 -1.60 -6.08 8.48
N GLY A 252 -2.15 -7.20 8.02
CA GLY A 252 -2.66 -7.31 6.66
C GLY A 252 -4.11 -6.82 6.56
N HIS A 253 -4.41 -6.21 5.42
CA HIS A 253 -5.73 -5.71 5.03
C HIS A 253 -6.02 -6.14 3.58
N GLY A 254 -7.27 -6.45 3.29
CA GLY A 254 -7.70 -6.95 1.97
C GLY A 254 -7.86 -8.47 1.91
N SER A 255 -7.84 -9.04 0.70
CA SER A 255 -8.15 -10.45 0.51
C SER A 255 -6.92 -11.34 0.71
N ARG A 256 -6.93 -12.13 1.78
CA ARG A 256 -5.82 -13.04 2.11
C ARG A 256 -5.84 -14.25 1.17
N ALA A 257 -4.70 -14.53 0.55
CA ALA A 257 -4.31 -15.90 0.23
C ALA A 257 -2.96 -16.14 0.91
N ALA A 258 -2.97 -16.80 2.07
CA ALA A 258 -1.71 -17.21 2.69
C ALA A 258 -1.16 -18.44 1.97
N MET A 259 0.14 -18.45 1.77
CA MET A 259 0.88 -19.67 1.44
C MET A 259 0.81 -20.59 2.68
N GLY A 260 0.12 -21.73 2.56
CA GLY A 260 -0.07 -22.70 3.66
C GLY A 260 -1.39 -22.63 4.43
N GLY A 261 -2.38 -21.82 4.00
CA GLY A 261 -3.74 -21.88 4.55
C GLY A 261 -4.48 -23.17 4.17
N ALA A 262 -5.43 -23.61 5.00
CA ALA A 262 -6.27 -24.77 4.71
C ALA A 262 -7.11 -24.55 3.43
N SER A 263 -7.53 -25.63 2.76
CA SER A 263 -8.46 -25.53 1.63
C SER A 263 -9.81 -24.99 2.15
N GLY A 264 -10.01 -23.68 2.05
CA GLY A 264 -11.12 -22.95 2.68
C GLY A 264 -10.72 -21.57 3.22
N ASP A 265 -9.44 -21.35 3.57
CA ASP A 265 -8.91 -20.07 4.09
C ASP A 265 -8.68 -19.01 3.00
N SER A 266 -8.96 -19.34 1.75
CA SER A 266 -8.75 -18.46 0.61
C SER A 266 -9.85 -17.40 0.57
N TYR A 267 -9.47 -16.13 0.61
CA TYR A 267 -10.34 -14.95 0.47
C TYR A 267 -11.22 -14.60 1.67
N THR A 268 -10.84 -15.01 2.88
CA THR A 268 -11.46 -14.45 4.09
C THR A 268 -10.92 -13.02 4.29
N PHE A 269 -11.83 -12.05 4.44
CA PHE A 269 -11.46 -10.74 4.97
C PHE A 269 -10.82 -10.92 6.35
N TYR A 270 -9.81 -10.11 6.66
CA TYR A 270 -9.22 -10.14 8.00
C TYR A 270 -10.31 -9.82 9.04
N ALA A 271 -10.28 -10.51 10.19
CA ALA A 271 -11.18 -10.20 11.30
C ALA A 271 -11.10 -8.71 11.65
N GLY A 272 -12.24 -8.02 11.73
CA GLY A 272 -12.32 -6.57 11.87
C GLY A 272 -12.39 -5.78 10.55
N MET A 273 -12.52 -6.45 9.40
CA MET A 273 -12.86 -5.84 8.09
C MET A 273 -14.28 -6.21 7.64
N GLU A 274 -15.20 -6.27 8.59
CA GLU A 274 -16.64 -6.43 8.31
C GLU A 274 -17.22 -5.17 7.64
N ALA A 275 -18.50 -5.17 7.27
CA ALA A 275 -19.18 -3.98 6.76
C ALA A 275 -20.55 -3.80 7.42
N ILE A 276 -20.65 -4.13 8.70
CA ILE A 276 -21.91 -4.20 9.46
C ILE A 276 -22.15 -2.89 10.23
N THR A 277 -21.11 -2.29 10.79
CA THR A 277 -21.18 -1.01 11.52
C THR A 277 -20.62 0.15 10.68
N GLN A 278 -20.81 1.40 11.14
CA GLN A 278 -20.20 2.56 10.47
C GLN A 278 -18.68 2.54 10.61
N GLU A 279 -18.19 2.06 11.75
CA GLU A 279 -16.78 1.90 12.07
C GLU A 279 -16.12 0.92 11.10
N ASP A 280 -16.75 -0.24 10.83
CA ASP A 280 -16.18 -1.21 9.90
C ASP A 280 -16.14 -0.67 8.46
N ILE A 281 -17.19 0.04 8.04
CA ILE A 281 -17.24 0.70 6.73
C ILE A 281 -16.14 1.75 6.63
N ASN A 282 -15.94 2.56 7.67
CA ASN A 282 -14.84 3.52 7.71
C ASN A 282 -13.48 2.83 7.62
N ALA A 283 -13.26 1.72 8.33
CA ALA A 283 -12.01 0.96 8.25
C ALA A 283 -11.77 0.40 6.83
N LEU A 284 -12.82 -0.10 6.18
CA LEU A 284 -12.78 -0.55 4.79
C LEU A 284 -12.40 0.58 3.84
N PHE A 285 -13.00 1.77 3.97
CA PHE A 285 -12.66 2.91 3.12
C PHE A 285 -11.27 3.48 3.43
N ASN A 286 -10.84 3.54 4.69
CA ASN A 286 -9.48 3.95 5.05
C ASN A 286 -8.42 3.07 4.35
N SER A 287 -8.59 1.75 4.41
CA SER A 287 -7.68 0.80 3.75
C SER A 287 -7.72 0.94 2.21
N ALA A 288 -8.90 1.19 1.65
CA ALA A 288 -9.07 1.43 0.22
C ALA A 288 -8.39 2.73 -0.24
N GLU A 289 -8.53 3.80 0.53
CA GLU A 289 -7.93 5.11 0.27
C GLU A 289 -6.41 5.03 0.32
N ASP A 290 -5.83 4.40 1.34
CA ASP A 290 -4.37 4.17 1.46
C ASP A 290 -3.81 3.43 0.24
N SER A 291 -4.45 2.31 -0.12
CA SER A 291 -4.04 1.50 -1.28
C SER A 291 -4.15 2.29 -2.59
N MET A 292 -5.20 3.10 -2.74
CA MET A 292 -5.41 3.93 -3.92
C MET A 292 -4.37 5.04 -4.02
N VAL A 293 -4.09 5.75 -2.92
CA VAL A 293 -3.12 6.84 -2.89
C VAL A 293 -1.75 6.33 -3.36
N MET A 294 -1.30 5.18 -2.85
CA MET A 294 -0.04 4.57 -3.27
C MET A 294 -0.05 4.18 -4.76
N SER A 295 -1.14 3.54 -5.20
CA SER A 295 -1.30 3.09 -6.59
C SER A 295 -1.38 4.25 -7.59
N GLU A 296 -1.99 5.38 -7.21
CA GLU A 296 -2.14 6.55 -8.05
C GLU A 296 -0.80 7.25 -8.27
N ILE A 297 0.09 7.28 -7.26
CA ILE A 297 1.46 7.77 -7.43
C ILE A 297 2.26 6.86 -8.36
N ALA A 298 2.12 5.53 -8.21
CA ALA A 298 2.73 4.58 -9.14
C ALA A 298 2.20 4.74 -10.58
N ARG A 299 0.89 5.00 -10.76
CA ARG A 299 0.28 5.27 -12.07
C ARG A 299 0.94 6.46 -12.76
N LEU A 300 1.36 7.47 -11.99
CA LEU A 300 2.05 8.64 -12.48
C LEU A 300 3.49 8.28 -12.84
N PHE A 301 4.32 7.75 -11.94
CA PHE A 301 5.75 7.60 -12.23
C PHE A 301 6.15 6.32 -12.97
N HIS A 302 5.36 5.26 -12.87
CA HIS A 302 5.66 3.96 -13.48
C HIS A 302 4.38 3.25 -13.93
N HIS A 303 3.84 3.67 -15.08
CA HIS A 303 2.57 3.14 -15.59
C HIS A 303 2.55 1.61 -15.79
N PRO A 304 3.61 0.97 -16.33
CA PRO A 304 3.68 -0.50 -16.41
C PRO A 304 3.45 -1.20 -15.06
N LEU A 305 4.18 -0.80 -14.01
CA LEU A 305 4.00 -1.32 -12.65
C LEU A 305 2.56 -1.17 -12.16
N TYR A 306 1.94 0.00 -12.39
CA TYR A 306 0.54 0.20 -12.03
C TYR A 306 -0.40 -0.77 -12.76
N GLN A 307 -0.17 -1.04 -14.04
CA GLN A 307 -0.97 -2.02 -14.79
C GLN A 307 -0.73 -3.44 -14.26
N GLU A 308 0.51 -3.83 -13.98
CA GLU A 308 0.83 -5.13 -13.37
C GLU A 308 0.07 -5.33 -12.05
N LEU A 309 0.14 -4.35 -11.13
CA LEU A 309 -0.58 -4.38 -9.86
C LEU A 309 -2.10 -4.53 -10.06
N LYS A 310 -2.66 -3.82 -11.05
CA LYS A 310 -4.09 -3.83 -11.38
C LYS A 310 -4.55 -5.14 -12.03
N GLU A 311 -3.76 -5.69 -12.94
CA GLU A 311 -4.03 -6.97 -13.61
C GLU A 311 -3.89 -8.13 -12.64
N ALA A 312 -2.84 -8.10 -11.83
CA ALA A 312 -2.64 -9.06 -10.79
C ALA A 312 -3.88 -9.06 -9.86
N SER A 313 -4.31 -7.89 -9.41
CA SER A 313 -5.51 -7.73 -8.59
C SER A 313 -6.86 -8.20 -9.18
N ALA A 314 -6.94 -8.58 -10.46
CA ALA A 314 -8.21 -8.83 -11.15
C ALA A 314 -9.06 -10.00 -10.63
N ALA A 315 -8.42 -11.06 -10.11
CA ALA A 315 -9.07 -12.33 -9.76
C ALA A 315 -9.38 -12.49 -8.26
N GLY A 316 -9.10 -11.48 -7.44
CA GLY A 316 -9.32 -11.51 -5.99
C GLY A 316 -10.44 -10.59 -5.54
N ASP A 317 -10.77 -10.69 -4.25
CA ASP A 317 -11.62 -9.73 -3.59
C ASP A 317 -10.97 -8.36 -3.51
N ARG A 318 -11.74 -7.34 -3.87
CA ARG A 318 -11.21 -5.98 -4.02
C ARG A 318 -11.16 -5.25 -2.69
N LEU A 319 -9.99 -4.68 -2.39
CA LEU A 319 -9.79 -3.63 -1.42
C LEU A 319 -9.88 -2.28 -2.16
N GLY A 320 -11.04 -1.62 -2.06
CA GLY A 320 -11.30 -0.40 -2.80
C GLY A 320 -11.37 -0.63 -4.31
N THR A 321 -10.44 -0.04 -5.05
CA THR A 321 -10.36 -0.15 -6.52
C THR A 321 -9.40 -1.24 -7.01
N SER A 322 -8.54 -1.76 -6.12
CA SER A 322 -7.56 -2.82 -6.40
C SER A 322 -7.89 -4.07 -5.59
N GLY A 323 -7.15 -5.15 -5.81
CA GLY A 323 -7.21 -6.40 -5.05
C GLY A 323 -5.87 -6.72 -4.40
N ALA A 324 -5.03 -5.70 -4.24
CA ALA A 324 -3.73 -5.84 -3.61
C ALA A 324 -3.92 -6.00 -2.10
N THR A 325 -3.01 -6.75 -1.46
CA THR A 325 -2.98 -6.82 0.00
C THR A 325 -2.20 -5.61 0.51
N LEU A 326 -2.85 -4.81 1.34
CA LEU A 326 -2.22 -3.71 2.05
C LEU A 326 -1.72 -4.24 3.39
N TYR A 327 -0.52 -3.89 3.78
CA TYR A 327 0.06 -4.26 5.05
C TYR A 327 0.47 -3.01 5.79
N SER A 328 -0.14 -2.76 6.96
CA SER A 328 0.27 -1.68 7.84
C SER A 328 1.42 -2.14 8.73
N CYS A 329 2.55 -1.45 8.58
CA CYS A 329 3.83 -1.73 9.21
C CYS A 329 4.11 -0.72 10.33
N ASN A 330 4.39 -1.19 11.55
CA ASN A 330 4.77 -0.36 12.70
C ASN A 330 6.11 -0.84 13.25
N ASN A 331 7.11 0.06 13.25
CA ASN A 331 8.49 -0.20 13.64
C ASN A 331 9.07 -1.44 12.97
N TYR A 332 8.59 -1.72 11.75
CA TYR A 332 8.90 -2.93 11.04
C TYR A 332 10.31 -2.88 10.46
N THR A 333 11.08 -3.94 10.69
CA THR A 333 12.37 -4.16 10.06
C THR A 333 12.46 -5.58 9.52
N SER A 334 13.35 -5.77 8.56
CA SER A 334 13.69 -7.07 8.02
C SER A 334 15.19 -7.21 7.78
N PRO A 335 15.74 -8.43 7.92
CA PRO A 335 17.04 -8.76 7.35
C PRO A 335 17.00 -8.68 5.80
N LEU A 336 18.14 -8.91 5.17
CA LEU A 336 18.19 -9.14 3.72
C LEU A 336 17.42 -10.41 3.36
N HIS A 337 16.48 -10.30 2.43
CA HIS A 337 15.65 -11.42 1.99
C HIS A 337 15.12 -11.20 0.57
N CYS A 338 14.54 -12.27 0.04
CA CYS A 338 13.74 -12.26 -1.19
C CYS A 338 12.37 -12.86 -0.84
N ASP A 339 11.33 -12.13 -1.22
CA ASP A 339 9.95 -12.55 -1.14
C ASP A 339 9.55 -13.34 -2.39
N ASP A 340 8.43 -14.04 -2.29
CA ASP A 340 7.84 -14.81 -3.39
C ASP A 340 6.59 -14.11 -3.93
N ASP A 341 6.78 -12.84 -4.28
CA ASP A 341 5.71 -11.98 -4.76
C ASP A 341 5.37 -12.24 -6.23
N ALA A 342 4.09 -12.07 -6.57
CA ALA A 342 3.58 -12.23 -7.92
C ALA A 342 3.94 -11.06 -8.83
N THR A 343 4.12 -9.90 -8.23
CA THR A 343 4.40 -8.62 -8.88
C THR A 343 5.25 -7.78 -7.96
N ARG A 344 5.88 -6.73 -8.50
CA ARG A 344 6.50 -5.67 -7.69
C ARG A 344 5.48 -5.06 -6.72
N GLY A 345 5.98 -4.61 -5.57
CA GLY A 345 5.20 -3.98 -4.51
C GLY A 345 5.41 -2.47 -4.44
N LEU A 346 4.62 -1.82 -3.59
CA LEU A 346 4.78 -0.43 -3.20
C LEU A 346 4.96 -0.34 -1.70
N CYS A 347 5.77 0.58 -1.23
CA CYS A 347 5.98 0.87 0.18
C CYS A 347 5.87 2.37 0.42
N ALA A 348 5.41 2.76 1.60
CA ALA A 348 5.37 4.15 2.02
C ALA A 348 5.78 4.28 3.48
N GLN A 349 6.51 5.35 3.80
CA GLN A 349 6.92 5.73 5.14
C GLN A 349 6.12 6.97 5.55
N TYR A 350 5.05 6.79 6.32
CA TYR A 350 4.18 7.89 6.75
C TYR A 350 4.76 8.66 7.93
N GLN A 351 5.46 7.99 8.82
CA GLN A 351 6.09 8.61 10.00
C GLN A 351 7.44 7.97 10.24
N LEU A 352 8.46 8.80 10.46
CA LEU A 352 9.78 8.36 10.88
C LEU A 352 10.33 9.27 11.99
N GLN A 353 10.62 8.68 13.14
CA GLN A 353 11.33 9.25 14.29
C GLN A 353 12.33 8.20 14.78
N ALA A 354 13.59 8.39 14.45
CA ALA A 354 14.65 7.42 14.66
C ALA A 354 16.02 8.12 14.66
N ILE A 355 17.09 7.40 15.03
CA ILE A 355 18.42 8.00 15.13
C ILE A 355 18.97 8.32 13.74
N SER A 356 18.99 9.61 13.39
CA SER A 356 19.28 10.08 12.04
C SER A 356 20.69 9.71 11.56
N LYS A 357 21.69 9.76 12.45
CA LYS A 357 23.10 9.42 12.13
C LYS A 357 23.32 7.99 11.66
N PHE A 358 22.40 7.07 11.98
CA PHE A 358 22.48 5.67 11.56
C PHE A 358 21.54 5.36 10.39
N PHE A 359 20.79 6.35 9.90
CA PHE A 359 19.78 6.22 8.85
C PHE A 359 18.84 5.02 9.10
N GLU A 360 18.42 4.86 10.36
CA GLU A 360 17.57 3.74 10.78
C GLU A 360 16.32 3.66 9.91
N TYR A 361 15.89 2.45 9.56
CA TYR A 361 14.75 2.16 8.68
C TYR A 361 14.90 2.55 7.21
N SER A 362 16.09 2.95 6.75
CA SER A 362 16.36 3.09 5.31
C SER A 362 16.07 1.79 4.57
N PHE A 363 15.58 1.89 3.33
CA PHE A 363 15.27 0.72 2.52
C PHE A 363 16.46 0.34 1.63
N ILE A 364 16.76 -0.95 1.57
CA ILE A 364 17.91 -1.50 0.86
C ILE A 364 17.43 -2.22 -0.40
N PHE A 365 17.96 -1.81 -1.55
CA PHE A 365 17.89 -2.54 -2.82
C PHE A 365 19.23 -3.24 -3.04
N ALA A 366 19.42 -4.38 -2.39
CA ALA A 366 20.75 -5.01 -2.30
C ALA A 366 21.27 -5.43 -3.67
N ASP A 367 20.40 -6.01 -4.51
CA ASP A 367 20.75 -6.39 -5.89
C ASP A 367 21.10 -5.16 -6.75
N TYR A 368 20.48 -4.02 -6.50
CA TYR A 368 20.82 -2.77 -7.19
C TYR A 368 22.10 -2.12 -6.65
N GLY A 369 22.60 -2.59 -5.51
CA GLY A 369 23.73 -1.98 -4.83
C GLY A 369 23.40 -0.60 -4.26
N LEU A 370 22.15 -0.35 -3.85
CA LEU A 370 21.68 0.94 -3.35
C LEU A 370 20.99 0.80 -1.99
N TYR A 371 21.02 1.86 -1.19
CA TYR A 371 20.02 2.07 -0.14
C TYR A 371 19.56 3.52 -0.12
N PHE A 372 18.27 3.72 0.14
CA PHE A 372 17.63 5.03 0.19
C PHE A 372 17.35 5.42 1.63
N VAL A 373 17.83 6.60 2.02
CA VAL A 373 17.57 7.17 3.34
C VAL A 373 16.11 7.57 3.45
N SER A 374 15.34 6.75 4.16
CA SER A 374 13.89 6.95 4.27
C SER A 374 13.53 8.17 5.11
N ARG A 375 12.40 8.80 4.80
CA ARG A 375 11.85 9.92 5.56
C ARG A 375 10.33 9.83 5.65
N THR A 376 9.77 10.56 6.61
CA THR A 376 8.34 10.87 6.64
C THR A 376 7.89 11.41 5.27
N GLY A 377 6.85 10.79 4.71
CA GLY A 377 6.29 11.12 3.41
C GLY A 377 7.01 10.48 2.21
N SER A 378 7.89 9.49 2.41
CA SER A 378 8.50 8.73 1.31
C SER A 378 7.55 7.66 0.76
N LEU A 379 7.62 7.39 -0.56
CA LEU A 379 6.97 6.26 -1.23
C LEU A 379 7.92 5.66 -2.27
N TRP A 380 7.96 4.34 -2.39
CA TRP A 380 8.80 3.66 -3.39
C TRP A 380 8.14 2.38 -3.91
N SER A 381 8.61 1.94 -5.07
CA SER A 381 8.34 0.58 -5.57
C SER A 381 9.55 -0.33 -5.34
N PHE A 382 9.32 -1.63 -5.32
CA PHE A 382 10.39 -2.62 -5.34
C PHE A 382 9.92 -3.96 -5.92
N ASP A 383 10.83 -4.70 -6.53
CA ASP A 383 10.64 -6.11 -6.84
C ASP A 383 10.96 -7.00 -5.64
N GLY A 384 9.92 -7.60 -5.05
CA GLY A 384 10.07 -8.50 -3.89
C GLY A 384 10.92 -9.73 -4.19
N SER A 385 11.05 -10.15 -5.45
CA SER A 385 11.91 -11.28 -5.83
C SER A 385 13.40 -10.96 -5.78
N LYS A 386 13.76 -9.67 -5.78
CA LYS A 386 15.14 -9.18 -5.65
C LYS A 386 15.53 -9.07 -4.17
N ALA A 387 16.82 -9.20 -3.88
CA ALA A 387 17.31 -9.10 -2.51
C ALA A 387 17.13 -7.68 -1.97
N HIS A 388 16.41 -7.56 -0.85
CA HIS A 388 16.09 -6.29 -0.23
C HIS A 388 15.97 -6.42 1.30
N GLY A 389 15.90 -5.30 2.00
CA GLY A 389 15.77 -5.26 3.45
C GLY A 389 15.69 -3.84 4.01
N THR A 390 15.87 -3.71 5.31
CA THR A 390 15.87 -2.40 5.98
C THR A 390 17.15 -2.22 6.79
N LEU A 391 17.69 -1.01 6.87
CA LEU A 391 18.71 -0.69 7.87
C LEU A 391 18.11 -0.83 9.27
N LEU A 392 18.69 -1.74 10.05
CA LEU A 392 18.27 -2.05 11.39
C LEU A 392 18.59 -0.88 12.33
N PRO A 393 17.64 -0.49 13.20
CA PRO A 393 17.89 0.52 14.21
C PRO A 393 18.87 0.01 15.27
N SER A 394 19.49 0.94 15.99
CA SER A 394 20.30 0.67 17.16
C SER A 394 19.45 0.36 18.41
N THR A 395 20.07 -0.09 19.48
CA THR A 395 19.45 -0.24 20.80
C THR A 395 19.46 1.05 21.63
N SER A 396 20.13 2.11 21.16
CA SER A 396 20.20 3.39 21.87
C SER A 396 18.82 4.04 22.01
N GLU A 397 18.62 4.73 23.13
CA GLU A 397 17.48 5.61 23.34
C GLU A 397 17.57 6.83 22.41
N LEU A 398 16.42 7.33 21.98
CA LEU A 398 16.37 8.54 21.17
C LEU A 398 16.55 9.76 22.07
N THR A 399 17.15 10.80 21.51
CA THR A 399 17.36 12.09 22.18
C THR A 399 16.45 13.16 21.60
N GLU A 400 16.38 14.34 22.21
CA GLU A 400 15.59 15.47 21.69
C GLU A 400 15.96 15.87 20.25
N GLU A 401 17.22 15.66 19.83
CA GLU A 401 17.67 15.89 18.45
C GLU A 401 17.00 14.96 17.44
N ASP A 402 16.57 13.78 17.89
CA ASP A 402 15.88 12.79 17.05
C ASP A 402 14.36 13.04 16.98
N ARG A 403 13.83 14.04 17.70
CA ARG A 403 12.39 14.33 17.76
C ARG A 403 11.89 15.01 16.49
N THR A 404 11.20 14.25 15.66
CA THR A 404 10.63 14.72 14.39
C THR A 404 9.10 14.75 14.38
N ILE A 405 8.43 14.20 15.41
CA ILE A 405 6.96 14.05 15.46
C ILE A 405 6.39 14.74 16.71
N TYR A 406 5.36 15.57 16.52
CA TYR A 406 4.67 16.32 17.58
C TYR A 406 3.14 16.12 17.50
N PRO A 407 2.40 16.29 18.63
CA PRO A 407 2.88 16.54 20.00
C PRO A 407 3.32 15.25 20.71
N GLN A 408 4.29 15.36 21.62
CA GLN A 408 4.69 14.29 22.55
C GLN A 408 4.83 14.88 23.96
N ILE A 409 4.77 14.03 25.00
CA ILE A 409 4.81 14.46 26.40
C ILE A 409 6.16 15.13 26.69
N ALA A 410 6.13 16.40 27.09
CA ALA A 410 7.33 17.15 27.47
C ALA A 410 8.05 16.48 28.65
N GLY A 411 9.37 16.33 28.54
CA GLY A 411 10.20 15.71 29.57
C GLY A 411 10.32 14.17 29.50
N GLN A 412 9.73 13.53 28.49
CA GLN A 412 10.00 12.12 28.18
C GLN A 412 10.84 11.97 26.91
N PRO A 413 11.81 11.03 26.87
CA PRO A 413 12.59 10.78 25.68
C PRO A 413 11.66 10.39 24.51
N PRO A 414 11.95 10.86 23.29
CA PRO A 414 11.16 10.50 22.12
C PRO A 414 11.13 8.98 21.91
N ILE A 415 10.00 8.46 21.47
CA ILE A 415 9.86 7.03 21.15
C ILE A 415 10.27 6.75 19.71
N ARG A 416 10.87 5.60 19.42
CA ARG A 416 11.17 5.19 18.04
C ARG A 416 9.87 4.94 17.27
N ILE A 417 9.73 5.57 16.11
CA ILE A 417 8.57 5.44 15.22
C ILE A 417 9.05 5.22 13.78
N SER A 418 8.56 4.15 13.16
CA SER A 418 8.63 3.90 11.73
C SER A 418 7.31 3.28 11.30
N ASN A 419 6.36 4.13 10.91
CA ASN A 419 5.03 3.71 10.49
C ASN A 419 4.86 3.93 9.00
N GLY A 420 4.23 2.97 8.35
CA GLY A 420 4.09 2.96 6.91
C GLY A 420 3.19 1.85 6.42
N ASN A 421 2.95 1.84 5.13
CA ASN A 421 2.18 0.78 4.48
C ASN A 421 3.01 0.11 3.40
N HIS A 422 2.71 -1.15 3.16
CA HIS A 422 3.28 -1.96 2.10
C HIS A 422 2.14 -2.60 1.31
N VAL A 423 2.10 -2.40 0.00
CA VAL A 423 1.12 -2.96 -0.92
C VAL A 423 1.84 -3.99 -1.78
N THR A 424 1.44 -5.25 -1.69
CA THR A 424 1.96 -6.29 -2.59
C THR A 424 0.87 -7.29 -2.95
N ARG A 425 1.25 -8.23 -3.80
CA ARG A 425 0.50 -9.43 -4.09
C ARG A 425 1.43 -10.63 -4.09
N ASN A 426 1.19 -11.55 -3.17
CA ASN A 426 1.91 -12.83 -3.12
C ASN A 426 1.58 -13.71 -4.35
N LYS A 427 2.49 -14.60 -4.78
CA LYS A 427 2.22 -15.57 -5.86
C LYS A 427 0.94 -16.36 -5.58
N LYS A 428 0.04 -16.36 -6.57
CA LYS A 428 -1.29 -16.98 -6.49
C LYS A 428 -1.17 -18.48 -6.15
N ASN A 429 -2.01 -18.95 -5.23
CA ASN A 429 -2.61 -20.27 -5.40
C ASN A 429 -3.75 -20.15 -6.42
N GLN A 430 -3.40 -20.17 -7.72
CA GLN A 430 -4.35 -19.96 -8.83
C GLN A 430 -5.57 -20.88 -8.74
N ASN A 431 -5.35 -22.11 -8.28
CA ASN A 431 -6.39 -23.12 -8.11
C ASN A 431 -7.37 -22.74 -6.99
N ALA A 432 -6.92 -22.15 -5.88
CA ALA A 432 -7.80 -21.68 -4.82
C ALA A 432 -8.61 -20.43 -5.25
N ALA A 433 -7.99 -19.51 -6.00
CA ALA A 433 -8.65 -18.35 -6.61
C ALA A 433 -9.82 -18.73 -7.52
N ILE A 434 -9.54 -19.66 -8.45
CA ILE A 434 -10.53 -20.14 -9.42
C ILE A 434 -11.64 -20.91 -8.71
N LYS A 435 -11.33 -21.75 -7.71
CA LYS A 435 -12.32 -22.46 -6.89
C LYS A 435 -13.23 -21.48 -6.14
N TYR A 436 -12.68 -20.43 -5.54
CA TYR A 436 -13.48 -19.42 -4.83
C TYR A 436 -14.37 -18.61 -5.78
N GLN A 437 -13.84 -18.21 -6.94
CA GLN A 437 -14.65 -17.57 -7.98
C GLN A 437 -15.79 -18.49 -8.45
N ALA A 438 -15.55 -19.80 -8.58
CA ALA A 438 -16.58 -20.79 -8.89
C ALA A 438 -17.64 -20.91 -7.77
N VAL A 439 -17.23 -20.90 -6.49
CA VAL A 439 -18.16 -20.90 -5.34
C VAL A 439 -19.04 -19.64 -5.32
N ARG A 440 -18.50 -18.47 -5.64
CA ARG A 440 -19.31 -17.24 -5.80
C ARG A 440 -20.27 -17.28 -6.97
N ILE A 441 -19.88 -17.97 -8.04
CA ILE A 441 -20.72 -18.20 -9.21
C ILE A 441 -21.80 -19.25 -8.92
N HIS A 442 -21.66 -20.08 -7.87
CA HIS A 442 -22.70 -21.01 -7.43
C HIS A 442 -23.91 -20.28 -6.81
N ARG A 443 -24.73 -19.83 -7.75
CA ARG A 443 -26.07 -19.21 -7.77
C ARG A 443 -26.99 -19.40 -6.57
N ASP A 444 -27.03 -20.58 -5.96
CA ASP A 444 -28.15 -20.94 -5.08
C ASP A 444 -28.14 -20.20 -3.74
N GLN A 445 -26.97 -19.84 -3.20
CA GLN A 445 -26.89 -19.20 -1.88
C GLN A 445 -27.21 -17.69 -1.90
N ILE A 446 -26.82 -16.98 -2.96
CA ILE A 446 -27.13 -15.54 -3.12
C ILE A 446 -28.63 -15.36 -3.41
N GLN A 447 -29.22 -16.19 -4.27
CA GLN A 447 -30.67 -16.19 -4.50
C GLN A 447 -31.45 -16.50 -3.22
N GLN A 448 -31.01 -17.49 -2.42
CA GLN A 448 -31.67 -17.82 -1.15
C GLN A 448 -31.57 -16.72 -0.09
N TYR A 449 -30.48 -15.94 -0.06
CA TYR A 449 -30.40 -14.77 0.83
C TYR A 449 -31.44 -13.69 0.48
N TYR A 450 -31.61 -13.38 -0.81
CA TYR A 450 -32.57 -12.39 -1.26
C TYR A 450 -34.03 -12.86 -1.18
N ALA A 451 -34.29 -14.15 -1.40
CA ALA A 451 -35.62 -14.74 -1.26
C ALA A 451 -36.11 -14.82 0.20
N ARG A 452 -35.22 -14.71 1.19
CA ARG A 452 -35.56 -14.77 2.63
C ARG A 452 -35.71 -13.39 3.29
N ARG A 453 -35.42 -12.29 2.58
CA ARG A 453 -35.48 -10.90 3.09
C ARG A 453 -36.43 -9.98 2.30
N LEU A 454 -37.11 -10.51 1.28
CA LEU A 454 -38.33 -9.95 0.69
C LEU A 454 -39.52 -10.66 1.33
#